data_AF-A0A959F025-F1
#
_entry.id   AF-A0A959F025-F1
#
_cell.length_a   1.000
_cell.length_b   1.000
_cell.length_c   1.000
_cell.angle_alpha   90.00
_cell.angle_beta   90.00
_cell.angle_gamma   90.00
#
_symmetry.space_group_name_H-M   'P 1'
#
loop_
_entity.id
_entity.type
_entity.pdbx_description
1 polymer ?
#
loop_
_entity_poly.entity_id
_entity_poly.type
_entity_poly.pdbx_seq_one_letter_code
_entity_poly.pdbx_strand_id
1 'polypeptide(L)'
;MAKEIQLCLVYRDMWQSSGKYMPRVDQLVRVAGPIIDMGCFSRVETNGGGFEQINLLYGENPNRSVREWTQPFNDAGIQTMMLERGLNGIRMNPVPADVRQLMFKVKKKQGTDIARSFDGLNYAPNLE
;
A
#
# COMPACT_ATOMS: atom_id res chain seq x y z
N MET A 1 -31.93 0.31 -8.75
CA MET A 1 -30.82 0.95 -9.49
C MET A 1 -29.60 0.06 -9.41
N ALA A 2 -28.89 -0.16 -10.52
CA ALA A 2 -27.60 -0.84 -10.47
C ALA A 2 -26.59 0.04 -9.73
N LYS A 3 -25.72 -0.57 -8.91
CA LYS A 3 -24.64 0.13 -8.20
C LYS A 3 -23.41 0.16 -9.11
N GLU A 4 -22.68 1.27 -9.08
CA GLU A 4 -21.40 1.39 -9.78
C GLU A 4 -20.34 0.44 -9.19
N ILE A 5 -19.55 -0.20 -10.05
CA ILE A 5 -18.45 -1.07 -9.64
C ILE A 5 -17.18 -0.24 -9.57
N GLN A 6 -16.54 -0.21 -8.40
CA GLN A 6 -15.27 0.49 -8.19
C GLN A 6 -14.09 -0.46 -8.43
N LEU A 7 -13.20 -0.12 -9.36
CA LEU A 7 -12.01 -0.93 -9.65
C LEU A 7 -10.83 -0.52 -8.78
N CYS A 8 -10.01 -1.52 -8.42
CA CYS A 8 -8.77 -1.35 -7.69
C CYS A 8 -7.61 -1.97 -8.47
N LEU A 9 -6.60 -1.17 -8.81
CA LEU A 9 -5.36 -1.69 -9.38
C LEU A 9 -4.47 -2.25 -8.26
N VAL A 10 -4.20 -3.55 -8.27
CA VAL A 10 -3.33 -4.21 -7.29
C VAL A 10 -1.85 -4.11 -7.66
N TYR A 11 -1.35 -2.89 -7.90
CA TYR A 11 -0.01 -2.67 -8.48
C TYR A 11 1.11 -3.24 -7.62
N ARG A 12 1.05 -3.03 -6.29
CA ARG A 12 1.98 -3.65 -5.34
C ARG A 12 1.97 -5.17 -5.47
N ASP A 13 0.80 -5.79 -5.41
CA ASP A 13 0.69 -7.25 -5.42
C ASP A 13 1.12 -7.87 -6.75
N MET A 14 0.88 -7.18 -7.87
CA MET A 14 1.32 -7.59 -9.21
C MET A 14 2.83 -7.82 -9.25
N TRP A 15 3.63 -6.86 -8.77
CA TRP A 15 5.09 -6.99 -8.76
C TRP A 15 5.55 -8.10 -7.82
N GLN A 16 4.97 -8.16 -6.61
CA GLN A 16 5.36 -9.16 -5.60
C GLN A 16 5.08 -10.59 -6.09
N SER A 17 3.96 -10.79 -6.79
CA SER A 17 3.53 -12.08 -7.31
C SER A 17 4.23 -12.47 -8.60
N SER A 18 4.70 -11.50 -9.40
CA SER A 18 5.38 -11.77 -10.68
C SER A 18 6.77 -12.39 -10.57
N GLY A 19 7.29 -12.54 -9.35
CA GLY A 19 8.68 -12.98 -9.10
C GLY A 19 9.74 -11.94 -9.49
N LYS A 20 9.32 -10.72 -9.85
CA LYS A 20 10.20 -9.59 -10.12
C LYS A 20 10.36 -8.72 -8.87
N TYR A 21 11.46 -7.98 -8.81
CA TYR A 21 11.64 -6.99 -7.76
C TYR A 21 10.62 -5.86 -7.88
N MET A 22 10.20 -5.30 -6.74
CA MET A 22 9.43 -4.07 -6.73
C MET A 22 10.18 -2.97 -7.49
N PRO A 23 9.49 -2.15 -8.29
CA PRO A 23 10.10 -1.00 -8.92
C PRO A 23 10.59 0.01 -7.87
N ARG A 24 11.72 0.66 -8.16
CA ARG A 24 12.19 1.80 -7.37
C ARG A 24 11.26 3.00 -7.52
N VAL A 25 11.38 3.96 -6.61
CA VAL A 25 10.56 5.18 -6.64
C VAL A 25 10.61 5.91 -7.98
N ASP A 26 11.77 6.01 -8.63
CA ASP A 26 11.94 6.70 -9.92
C ASP A 26 11.17 6.03 -11.06
N GLN A 27 10.93 4.72 -10.96
CA GLN A 27 10.17 3.94 -11.93
C GLN A 27 8.67 4.02 -11.66
N LEU A 28 8.28 4.00 -10.38
CA LEU A 28 6.90 4.14 -9.94
C LEU A 28 6.33 5.48 -10.40
N VAL A 29 7.00 6.59 -10.11
CA VAL A 29 6.49 7.93 -10.46
C VAL A 29 6.32 8.14 -11.96
N ARG A 30 7.10 7.44 -12.80
CA ARG A 30 6.97 7.50 -14.27
C ARG A 30 5.68 6.87 -14.79
N VAL A 31 5.15 5.86 -14.09
CA VAL A 31 3.93 5.16 -14.51
C VAL A 31 2.66 5.70 -13.85
N ALA A 32 2.78 6.59 -12.86
CA ALA A 32 1.64 7.16 -12.15
C ALA A 32 0.67 7.87 -13.10
N GLY A 33 1.19 8.78 -13.94
CA GLY A 33 0.40 9.51 -14.95
C GLY A 33 -0.36 8.58 -15.89
N PRO A 34 0.33 7.65 -16.58
CA PRO A 34 -0.33 6.66 -17.43
C PRO A 34 -1.41 5.82 -16.73
N ILE A 35 -1.28 5.51 -15.44
CA ILE A 35 -2.32 4.80 -14.66
C ILE A 35 -3.53 5.70 -14.40
N ILE A 36 -3.31 6.98 -14.08
CA ILE A 36 -4.37 7.96 -13.86
C ILE A 36 -5.17 8.18 -15.16
N ASP A 37 -4.47 8.32 -16.29
CA ASP A 37 -5.07 8.56 -17.61
C ASP A 37 -5.98 7.41 -18.08
N MET A 38 -5.87 6.21 -17.49
CA MET A 38 -6.80 5.11 -17.76
C MET A 38 -8.25 5.43 -17.32
N GLY A 39 -8.44 6.34 -16.36
CA GLY A 39 -9.75 6.85 -15.97
C GLY A 39 -10.72 5.83 -15.37
N CYS A 40 -10.24 4.65 -14.96
CA CYS A 40 -11.09 3.54 -14.54
C CYS A 40 -10.90 3.07 -13.10
N PHE A 41 -9.84 3.52 -12.40
CA PHE A 41 -9.52 3.07 -11.05
C PHE A 41 -10.05 4.04 -10.00
N SER A 42 -10.84 3.51 -9.06
CA SER A 42 -11.18 4.23 -7.83
C SER A 42 -10.08 4.08 -6.78
N ARG A 43 -9.25 3.02 -6.88
CA ARG A 43 -8.21 2.70 -5.91
C ARG A 43 -6.94 2.14 -6.53
N VAL A 44 -5.80 2.36 -5.88
CA VAL A 44 -4.52 1.70 -6.22
C VAL A 44 -3.91 1.10 -4.95
N GLU A 45 -3.52 -0.16 -5.01
CA GLU A 45 -2.71 -0.80 -3.98
C GLU A 45 -1.25 -0.38 -4.15
N THR A 46 -0.75 0.40 -3.19
CA THR A 46 0.52 1.11 -3.33
C THR A 46 1.64 0.52 -2.48
N ASN A 47 1.34 0.03 -1.27
CA ASN A 47 2.38 -0.40 -0.33
C ASN A 47 1.94 -1.58 0.56
N GLY A 48 2.82 -1.95 1.48
CA GLY A 48 2.72 -3.10 2.39
C GLY A 48 4.11 -3.55 2.83
N GLY A 49 4.18 -4.62 3.64
CA GLY A 49 5.47 -5.11 4.18
C GLY A 49 6.50 -5.44 3.10
N GLY A 50 6.09 -6.15 2.04
CA GLY A 50 6.98 -6.51 0.94
C GLY A 50 7.53 -5.29 0.20
N PHE A 51 6.68 -4.28 -0.05
CA PHE A 51 7.11 -3.03 -0.69
C PHE A 51 8.19 -2.33 0.13
N GLU A 52 7.94 -2.08 1.42
CA GLU A 52 8.85 -1.30 2.25
C GLU A 52 10.14 -2.04 2.57
N GLN A 53 10.08 -3.37 2.75
CA GLN A 53 11.28 -4.19 2.91
C GLN A 53 12.15 -4.17 1.65
N ILE A 54 11.56 -4.23 0.45
CA ILE A 54 12.33 -4.19 -0.79
C ILE A 54 12.99 -2.81 -0.99
N ASN A 55 12.33 -1.71 -0.61
CA ASN A 55 12.98 -0.39 -0.59
C ASN A 55 14.25 -0.40 0.26
N LEU A 56 14.19 -1.00 1.46
CA LEU A 56 15.35 -1.11 2.33
C LEU A 56 16.47 -1.97 1.72
N LEU A 57 16.14 -3.04 0.99
CA LEU A 57 17.13 -3.86 0.27
C LEU A 57 17.84 -3.10 -0.86
N TYR A 58 17.18 -2.10 -1.44
CA TYR A 58 17.81 -1.18 -2.39
C TYR A 58 18.61 -0.04 -1.72
N GLY A 59 18.63 0.02 -0.38
CA GLY A 59 19.22 1.15 0.35
C GLY A 59 18.36 2.42 0.29
N GLU A 60 17.08 2.30 -0.07
CA GLU A 60 16.14 3.41 -0.17
C GLU A 60 15.32 3.59 1.13
N ASN A 61 14.93 4.83 1.41
CA ASN A 61 14.02 5.11 2.52
C ASN A 61 12.57 4.90 2.08
N PRO A 62 11.85 3.88 2.61
CA PRO A 62 10.47 3.59 2.21
C PRO A 62 9.53 4.78 2.44
N ASN A 63 9.81 5.67 3.40
CA ASN A 63 9.01 6.87 3.62
C ASN A 63 8.95 7.79 2.40
N ARG A 64 10.07 7.93 1.70
CA ARG A 64 10.16 8.76 0.51
C ARG A 64 9.40 8.10 -0.63
N SER A 65 9.67 6.82 -0.86
CA SER A 65 9.03 6.04 -1.93
C SER A 65 7.52 5.97 -1.79
N VAL A 66 6.98 5.75 -0.58
CA VAL A 66 5.53 5.74 -0.38
C VAL A 66 4.94 7.11 -0.70
N ARG A 67 5.51 8.22 -0.21
CA ARG A 67 4.97 9.57 -0.43
C ARG A 67 4.97 9.97 -1.90
N GLU A 68 6.10 9.79 -2.56
CA GLU A 68 6.22 10.14 -3.98
C GLU A 68 5.31 9.26 -4.85
N TRP A 69 5.12 7.99 -4.46
CA TRP A 69 4.25 7.08 -5.20
C TRP A 69 2.76 7.33 -4.99
N THR A 70 2.33 7.70 -3.78
CA THR A 70 0.92 7.95 -3.47
C THR A 70 0.42 9.32 -3.93
N GLN A 71 1.31 10.34 -3.93
CA GLN A 71 0.93 11.73 -4.19
C GLN A 71 0.15 11.93 -5.50
N PRO A 72 0.56 11.41 -6.67
CA PRO A 72 -0.17 11.64 -7.91
C PRO A 72 -1.58 11.06 -7.90
N PHE A 73 -1.78 9.92 -7.25
CA PHE A 73 -3.10 9.30 -7.11
C PHE A 73 -3.99 10.11 -6.18
N ASN A 74 -3.44 10.59 -5.06
CA ASN A 74 -4.18 11.44 -4.13
C ASN A 74 -4.59 12.76 -4.79
N ASP A 75 -3.70 13.38 -5.57
CA ASP A 75 -4.00 14.61 -6.32
C ASP A 75 -5.11 14.39 -7.36
N ALA A 76 -5.16 13.19 -7.96
CA ALA A 76 -6.21 12.78 -8.89
C ALA A 76 -7.51 12.29 -8.20
N GLY A 77 -7.58 12.30 -6.86
CA GLY A 77 -8.74 11.81 -6.11
C GLY A 77 -8.90 10.28 -6.07
N ILE A 78 -7.87 9.53 -6.48
CA ILE A 78 -7.83 8.07 -6.42
C ILE A 78 -7.32 7.65 -5.04
N GLN A 79 -8.06 6.78 -4.35
CA GLN A 79 -7.67 6.33 -3.03
C GLN A 79 -6.49 5.36 -3.12
N THR A 80 -5.53 5.49 -2.22
CA THR A 80 -4.43 4.54 -2.13
C THR A 80 -4.62 3.57 -0.97
N MET A 81 -4.18 2.34 -1.16
CA MET A 81 -4.43 1.26 -0.22
C MET A 81 -3.15 0.47 0.07
N MET A 82 -3.02 0.01 1.31
CA MET A 82 -1.96 -0.91 1.73
C MET A 82 -2.52 -2.26 2.16
N LEU A 83 -1.68 -3.30 2.11
CA LEU A 83 -1.92 -4.58 2.80
C LEU A 83 -1.07 -4.65 4.06
N GLU A 84 -1.70 -4.94 5.20
CA GLU A 84 -1.02 -5.12 6.48
C GLU A 84 -1.60 -6.32 7.24
N ARG A 85 -0.79 -6.94 8.12
CA ARG A 85 -1.11 -8.21 8.78
C ARG A 85 -1.47 -8.03 10.25
N GLY A 86 -2.54 -7.29 10.55
CA GLY A 86 -3.15 -7.16 11.88
C GLY A 86 -2.13 -7.02 13.02
N LEU A 87 -2.05 -8.05 13.87
CA LEU A 87 -1.14 -8.14 15.02
C LEU A 87 0.33 -7.88 14.67
N ASN A 88 0.75 -8.15 13.44
CA ASN A 88 2.12 -7.95 12.96
C ASN A 88 2.33 -6.60 12.25
N GLY A 89 1.27 -5.90 11.83
CA GLY A 89 1.37 -4.77 10.92
C GLY A 89 2.14 -5.15 9.65
N ILE A 90 3.20 -4.39 9.34
CA ILE A 90 4.13 -4.67 8.22
C ILE A 90 5.42 -5.40 8.64
N ARG A 91 5.43 -6.02 9.83
CA ARG A 91 6.63 -6.65 10.42
C ARG A 91 6.52 -8.19 10.40
N MET A 92 7.64 -8.85 10.71
CA MET A 92 7.69 -10.32 10.77
C MET A 92 7.04 -10.89 12.03
N ASN A 93 7.09 -10.16 13.15
CA ASN A 93 6.64 -10.59 14.49
C ASN A 93 5.51 -9.70 15.01
N PRO A 94 4.74 -10.17 16.02
CA PRO A 94 3.72 -9.36 16.68
C PRO A 94 4.24 -8.01 17.15
N VAL A 95 3.40 -6.99 17.07
CA VAL A 95 3.72 -5.61 17.39
C VAL A 95 2.79 -5.13 18.52
N PRO A 96 3.33 -4.44 19.55
CA PRO A 96 2.52 -3.83 20.61
C PRO A 96 1.36 -2.97 20.07
N ALA A 97 0.23 -2.98 20.80
CA ALA A 97 -1.01 -2.35 20.34
C ALA A 97 -0.87 -0.84 20.09
N ASP A 98 -0.13 -0.14 20.94
CA ASP A 98 0.17 1.29 20.81
C ASP A 98 0.93 1.60 19.50
N VAL A 99 1.91 0.78 19.15
CA VAL A 99 2.66 0.91 17.89
C VAL A 99 1.77 0.61 16.68
N ARG A 100 0.88 -0.40 16.76
CA ARG A 100 -0.10 -0.69 15.69
C ARG A 100 -1.06 0.48 15.46
N GLN A 101 -1.56 1.10 16.54
CA GLN A 101 -2.41 2.30 16.45
C GLN A 101 -1.67 3.50 15.81
N LEU A 102 -0.38 3.68 16.12
CA LEU A 102 0.44 4.72 15.50
C LEU A 102 0.69 4.47 14.02
N MET A 103 0.84 3.21 13.61
CA MET A 103 1.11 2.84 12.21
C MET A 103 0.08 3.46 11.26
N PHE A 104 -1.22 3.31 11.52
CA PHE A 104 -2.27 3.86 10.64
C PHE A 104 -2.21 5.39 10.53
N LYS A 105 -1.91 6.09 11.64
CA LYS A 105 -1.73 7.56 11.64
C LYS A 105 -0.54 7.96 10.79
N VAL A 106 0.57 7.22 10.88
CA VAL A 106 1.77 7.46 10.08
C VAL A 106 1.51 7.17 8.61
N LYS A 107 0.86 6.04 8.29
CA LYS A 107 0.53 5.63 6.93
C LYS A 107 -0.39 6.63 6.24
N LYS A 108 -1.38 7.17 6.96
CA LYS A 108 -2.21 8.27 6.44
C LYS A 108 -1.39 9.51 6.09
N LYS A 109 -0.42 9.89 6.95
CA LYS A 109 0.52 11.00 6.65
C LYS A 109 1.49 10.68 5.51
N GLN A 110 1.65 9.42 5.12
CA GLN A 110 2.41 9.00 3.94
C GLN A 110 1.56 8.99 2.66
N GLY A 111 0.25 9.24 2.74
CA GLY A 111 -0.67 9.24 1.61
C GLY A 111 -1.54 7.97 1.49
N THR A 112 -1.40 6.99 2.39
CA THR A 112 -2.25 5.78 2.40
C THR A 112 -3.64 6.07 2.96
N ASP A 113 -4.69 5.79 2.18
CA ASP A 113 -6.08 6.06 2.59
C ASP A 113 -6.73 4.86 3.27
N ILE A 114 -6.43 3.65 2.78
CA ILE A 114 -7.11 2.41 3.19
C ILE A 114 -6.09 1.38 3.65
N ALA A 115 -6.34 0.77 4.81
CA ALA A 115 -5.64 -0.43 5.25
C ALA A 115 -6.50 -1.66 4.97
N ARG A 116 -6.00 -2.60 4.16
CA ARG A 116 -6.56 -3.93 4.01
C ARG A 116 -5.88 -4.83 5.05
N SER A 117 -6.51 -4.96 6.20
CA SER A 117 -6.03 -5.79 7.31
C SER A 117 -6.39 -7.25 7.11
N PHE A 118 -5.47 -8.17 7.40
CA PHE A 118 -5.76 -9.59 7.41
C PHE A 118 -4.96 -10.32 8.49
N ASP A 119 -5.46 -11.50 8.86
CA ASP A 119 -4.74 -12.47 9.67
C ASP A 119 -4.50 -13.74 8.84
N GLY A 120 -3.31 -14.32 8.93
CA GLY A 120 -2.94 -15.49 8.12
C GLY A 120 -3.73 -16.75 8.45
N LEU A 121 -4.38 -16.80 9.63
CA LEU A 121 -5.20 -17.91 10.09
C LEU A 121 -6.68 -17.53 10.20
N ASN A 122 -7.06 -16.34 9.72
CA ASN A 122 -8.41 -15.77 9.90
C ASN A 122 -8.86 -15.70 11.37
N TYR A 123 -7.92 -15.53 12.31
CA TYR A 123 -8.24 -15.32 13.72
C TYR A 123 -8.59 -13.85 13.97
N ALA A 124 -9.89 -13.56 14.03
CA ALA A 124 -10.42 -12.19 14.12
C ALA A 124 -9.81 -11.33 15.25
N PRO A 125 -9.50 -11.85 16.46
CA PRO A 125 -8.90 -11.04 17.52
C PRO A 125 -7.52 -10.45 17.17
N ASN A 126 -6.81 -11.00 16.17
CA ASN A 126 -5.55 -10.41 15.69
C ASN A 126 -5.76 -9.12 14.88
N LEU A 127 -7.00 -8.75 14.55
CA LEU A 127 -7.33 -7.53 13.81
C LEU A 127 -7.77 -6.38 14.73
N GLU A 128 -7.89 -6.64 16.04
CA GLU A 128 -8.33 -5.67 17.06
C GLU A 128 -7.19 -4.79 17.59
#